data_AF-A0A6N6T9P2-F1
#
_entry.id   AF-A0A6N6T9P2-F1
#
_cell.length_a   1.000
_cell.length_b   1.000
_cell.length_c   1.000
_cell.angle_alpha   90.00
_cell.angle_beta   90.00
_cell.angle_gamma   90.00
#
_symmetry.space_group_name_H-M   'P 1'
#
loop_
_entity.id
_entity.type
_entity.pdbx_description
1 polymer ?
#
loop_
_entity_poly.entity_id
_entity_poly.type
_entity_poly.pdbx_seq_one_letter_code
_entity_poly.pdbx_strand_id
1 'polypeptide(L)'
;MIAGWSGFFVMAIELLSGRILAPNFGNSIHVWGGVITVFMLALALGYLLGGRWSLYDPSLRRLALILIAGAAAAIPVMLLGDPVLDWVFDLIQDPRYGSLLSATLLFFIPTTLAGMVSPYAVRLLVDQSQLSGHLAGLLYFCSTFGSAAGTLLTSFYLVLYFEINQILTGLIGISLLLGLLTIFPGNSKNASRQSV
;
A
#
# COMPACT_ATOMS: atom_id res chain seq x y z
N MET A 1 11.70 4.06 7.42
CA MET A 1 11.27 4.85 6.24
C MET A 1 10.31 4.07 5.35
N ILE A 2 10.70 2.93 4.75
CA ILE A 2 9.83 2.13 3.85
C ILE A 2 8.49 1.77 4.51
N ALA A 3 8.49 1.28 5.75
CA ALA A 3 7.26 0.95 6.48
C ALA A 3 6.33 2.17 6.64
N GLY A 4 6.88 3.34 6.99
CA GLY A 4 6.10 4.58 7.10
C GLY A 4 5.55 5.04 5.75
N TRP A 5 6.35 4.97 4.69
CA TRP A 5 5.88 5.27 3.34
C TRP A 5 4.79 4.30 2.87
N SER A 6 4.92 3.01 3.15
CA SER A 6 3.90 2.02 2.83
C SER A 6 2.58 2.31 3.53
N GLY A 7 2.62 2.68 4.82
CA GLY A 7 1.44 3.12 5.55
C GLY A 7 0.81 4.37 4.96
N PHE A 8 1.62 5.36 4.58
CA PHE A 8 1.17 6.58 3.89
C PHE A 8 0.47 6.26 2.57
N PHE A 9 1.12 5.45 1.73
CA PHE A 9 0.66 5.07 0.40
C PHE A 9 -0.70 4.37 0.45
N VAL A 10 -0.85 3.36 1.31
CA VAL A 10 -2.10 2.62 1.48
C VAL A 10 -3.25 3.55 1.88
N MET A 11 -3.05 4.36 2.93
CA MET A 11 -4.11 5.24 3.42
C MET A 11 -4.46 6.36 2.44
N ALA A 12 -3.47 6.88 1.71
CA ALA A 12 -3.70 7.88 0.67
C ALA A 12 -4.58 7.30 -0.44
N ILE A 13 -4.27 6.10 -0.93
CA ILE A 13 -5.10 5.42 -1.94
C ILE A 13 -6.49 5.08 -1.39
N GLU A 14 -6.60 4.65 -0.14
CA GLU A 14 -7.90 4.36 0.50
C GLU A 14 -8.80 5.59 0.50
N LEU A 15 -8.29 6.76 0.91
CA LEU A 15 -9.07 8.00 0.88
C LEU A 15 -9.42 8.46 -0.54
N LEU A 16 -8.48 8.32 -1.48
CA LEU A 16 -8.74 8.66 -2.88
C LEU A 16 -9.77 7.72 -3.50
N SER A 17 -9.80 6.45 -3.10
CA SER A 17 -10.75 5.48 -3.64
C SER A 17 -12.20 5.90 -3.42
N GLY A 18 -12.54 6.46 -2.25
CA GLY A 18 -13.89 6.99 -2.00
C GLY A 18 -14.25 8.12 -2.98
N ARG A 19 -13.30 8.99 -3.31
CA ARG A 19 -13.50 10.06 -4.29
C ARG A 19 -13.56 9.56 -5.74
N ILE A 20 -12.79 8.52 -6.06
CA ILE A 20 -12.78 7.86 -7.37
C ILE A 20 -14.12 7.15 -7.61
N LEU A 21 -14.71 6.53 -6.59
CA LEU A 21 -15.98 5.81 -6.71
C LEU A 21 -17.21 6.73 -6.62
N ALA A 22 -17.07 7.92 -6.06
CA ALA A 22 -18.18 8.84 -5.81
C ALA A 22 -19.00 9.25 -7.04
N PRO A 23 -18.42 9.49 -8.24
CA PRO A 23 -19.20 9.87 -9.42
C PRO A 23 -20.24 8.82 -9.82
N ASN A 24 -19.90 7.53 -9.73
CA ASN A 24 -20.79 6.44 -10.12
C ASN A 24 -21.67 5.97 -8.95
N PHE A 25 -21.13 5.86 -7.73
CA PHE A 25 -21.84 5.21 -6.62
C PHE A 25 -22.21 6.16 -5.45
N GLY A 26 -21.77 7.42 -5.49
CA GLY A 26 -21.99 8.40 -4.43
C GLY A 26 -21.13 8.18 -3.18
N ASN A 27 -21.45 8.91 -2.10
CA ASN A 27 -20.66 8.97 -0.86
C ASN A 27 -21.39 8.39 0.36
N SER A 28 -22.20 7.34 0.17
CA SER A 28 -22.99 6.76 1.27
C SER A 28 -22.11 5.96 2.25
N ILE A 29 -22.65 5.70 3.45
CA ILE A 29 -22.00 4.81 4.44
C ILE A 29 -21.75 3.40 3.89
N HIS A 30 -22.56 2.95 2.92
CA HIS A 30 -22.38 1.67 2.28
C HIS A 30 -21.15 1.63 1.37
N VAL A 31 -20.91 2.70 0.62
CA VAL A 31 -19.74 2.82 -0.27
C VAL A 31 -18.46 2.85 0.56
N TRP A 32 -18.41 3.71 1.59
CA TRP A 32 -17.26 3.78 2.50
C TRP A 32 -17.05 2.47 3.27
N GLY A 33 -18.12 1.83 3.74
CA GLY A 33 -18.05 0.52 4.38
C GLY A 33 -17.48 -0.56 3.46
N GLY A 34 -17.85 -0.54 2.17
CA GLY A 34 -17.31 -1.44 1.16
C GLY A 34 -15.83 -1.22 0.88
N VAL A 35 -15.42 0.05 0.69
CA VAL A 35 -14.02 0.44 0.52
C VAL A 35 -13.17 -0.06 1.68
N ILE A 36 -13.53 0.30 2.93
CA ILE A 36 -12.78 -0.10 4.12
C ILE A 36 -12.69 -1.63 4.19
N THR A 37 -13.78 -2.35 3.93
CA THR A 37 -13.80 -3.82 3.94
C THR A 37 -12.80 -4.40 2.93
N VAL A 38 -12.78 -3.90 1.70
CA VAL A 38 -11.85 -4.34 0.65
C VAL A 38 -10.41 -4.07 1.07
N PHE A 39 -10.10 -2.88 1.58
CA PHE A 39 -8.76 -2.52 2.02
C PHE A 39 -8.30 -3.38 3.20
N MET A 40 -9.15 -3.60 4.20
CA MET A 40 -8.83 -4.47 5.33
C MET A 40 -8.59 -5.92 4.91
N LEU A 41 -9.41 -6.47 4.01
CA LEU A 41 -9.22 -7.83 3.47
C LEU A 41 -7.94 -7.93 2.64
N ALA A 42 -7.69 -6.95 1.76
CA ALA A 42 -6.49 -6.89 0.94
C ALA A 42 -5.23 -6.81 1.81
N LEU A 43 -5.25 -5.97 2.85
CA LEU A 43 -4.17 -5.86 3.84
C LEU A 43 -3.99 -7.15 4.62
N ALA A 44 -5.06 -7.78 5.12
CA ALA A 44 -4.98 -9.06 5.83
C ALA A 44 -4.33 -10.15 4.96
N LEU A 45 -4.73 -10.24 3.69
CA LEU A 45 -4.10 -11.14 2.73
C LEU A 45 -2.63 -10.75 2.48
N GLY A 46 -2.35 -9.46 2.31
CA GLY A 46 -0.99 -8.93 2.18
C GLY A 46 -0.11 -9.30 3.37
N TYR A 47 -0.63 -9.21 4.59
CA TYR A 47 0.09 -9.59 5.80
C TYR A 47 0.44 -11.08 5.81
N LEU A 48 -0.51 -11.93 5.44
CA LEU A 48 -0.31 -13.37 5.34
C LEU A 48 0.73 -13.72 4.27
N LEU A 49 0.59 -13.15 3.07
CA LEU A 49 1.49 -13.42 1.94
C LEU A 49 2.89 -12.87 2.19
N GLY A 50 3.00 -11.65 2.72
CA GLY A 50 4.28 -11.03 3.05
C GLY A 50 5.02 -11.80 4.14
N GLY A 51 4.31 -12.22 5.19
CA GLY A 51 4.83 -13.09 6.23
C GLY A 51 5.34 -14.42 5.69
N ARG A 52 4.53 -15.13 4.89
CA ARG A 52 4.94 -16.39 4.25
C ARG A 52 6.13 -16.20 3.32
N TRP A 53 6.13 -15.16 2.48
CA TRP A 53 7.19 -14.97 1.49
C TRP A 53 8.51 -14.56 2.13
N SER A 54 8.46 -13.89 3.29
CA SER A 54 9.64 -13.53 4.08
C SER A 54 10.40 -14.73 4.66
N LEU A 55 9.80 -15.94 4.67
CA LEU A 55 10.49 -17.15 5.12
C LEU A 55 11.50 -17.68 4.11
N TYR A 56 11.36 -17.32 2.83
CA TYR A 56 12.19 -17.84 1.75
C TYR A 56 13.30 -16.84 1.42
N ASP A 57 14.43 -16.87 2.13
CA ASP A 57 15.60 -16.01 1.83
C ASP A 57 15.23 -14.50 1.79
N PRO A 58 14.90 -13.91 2.96
CA PRO A 58 14.50 -12.52 3.03
C PRO A 58 15.65 -11.60 2.63
N SER A 59 15.41 -10.67 1.70
CA SER A 59 16.41 -9.68 1.28
C SER A 59 15.80 -8.30 1.04
N LEU A 60 16.59 -7.24 1.23
CA LEU A 60 16.19 -5.86 0.91
C LEU A 60 15.77 -5.71 -0.56
N ARG A 61 16.40 -6.45 -1.47
CA ARG A 61 16.04 -6.46 -2.89
C ARG A 61 14.61 -6.96 -3.12
N ARG A 62 14.19 -8.00 -2.42
CA ARG A 62 12.82 -8.53 -2.53
C ARG A 62 11.80 -7.60 -1.89
N LEU A 63 12.14 -6.96 -0.76
CA LEU A 63 11.31 -5.89 -0.17
C LEU A 63 11.11 -4.74 -1.17
N ALA A 64 12.16 -4.33 -1.86
CA ALA A 64 12.10 -3.31 -2.89
C ALA A 64 11.23 -3.74 -4.08
N LEU A 65 11.32 -5.00 -4.51
CA LEU A 65 10.45 -5.56 -5.55
C LEU A 65 8.97 -5.58 -5.13
N ILE A 66 8.66 -5.88 -3.86
CA ILE A 66 7.29 -5.78 -3.33
C ILE A 66 6.77 -4.34 -3.47
N LEU A 67 7.58 -3.36 -3.07
CA LEU A 67 7.20 -1.95 -3.14
C LEU A 67 6.98 -1.48 -4.59
N ILE A 68 7.89 -1.86 -5.50
CA ILE A 68 7.77 -1.56 -6.94
C ILE A 68 6.54 -2.24 -7.55
N ALA A 69 6.31 -3.51 -7.20
CA ALA A 69 5.15 -4.26 -7.69
C ALA A 69 3.84 -3.65 -7.19
N GLY A 70 3.77 -3.23 -5.92
CA GLY A 70 2.60 -2.53 -5.38
C GLY A 70 2.34 -1.19 -6.08
N ALA A 71 3.39 -0.42 -6.35
CA ALA A 71 3.30 0.83 -7.10
C ALA A 71 2.84 0.59 -8.55
N ALA A 72 3.41 -0.40 -9.22
CA ALA A 72 3.03 -0.77 -10.59
C ALA A 72 1.59 -1.28 -10.66
N ALA A 73 1.14 -2.05 -9.65
CA ALA A 73 -0.23 -2.53 -9.55
C ALA A 73 -1.25 -1.41 -9.29
N ALA A 74 -0.82 -0.21 -8.89
CA ALA A 74 -1.69 0.95 -8.77
C ALA A 74 -1.81 1.74 -10.10
N ILE A 75 -0.97 1.49 -11.10
CA ILE A 75 -1.06 2.15 -12.42
C ILE A 75 -2.42 1.88 -13.12
N PRO A 76 -2.95 0.64 -13.13
CA PRO A 76 -4.28 0.37 -13.71
C PRO A 76 -5.40 1.20 -13.10
N VAL A 77 -5.33 1.58 -11.82
CA VAL A 77 -6.32 2.46 -11.18
C VAL A 77 -6.46 3.78 -11.94
N MET A 78 -5.32 4.34 -12.39
CA MET A 78 -5.31 5.60 -13.12
C MET A 78 -5.75 5.46 -14.57
N LEU A 79 -5.36 4.37 -15.23
CA LEU A 79 -5.58 4.18 -16.67
C LEU A 79 -6.95 3.57 -16.98
N LEU A 80 -7.43 2.68 -16.10
CA LEU A 80 -8.63 1.89 -16.27
C LEU A 80 -9.70 2.22 -15.23
N GLY A 81 -9.48 3.22 -14.36
CA GLY A 81 -10.43 3.65 -13.33
C GLY A 81 -11.81 3.94 -13.91
N ASP A 82 -11.92 4.98 -14.75
CA ASP A 82 -13.21 5.38 -15.32
C ASP A 82 -13.87 4.26 -16.15
N PRO A 83 -13.17 3.58 -17.10
CA PRO A 83 -13.78 2.50 -17.86
C PRO A 83 -14.28 1.33 -17.01
N VAL A 84 -13.55 0.94 -15.96
CA VAL A 84 -13.97 -0.13 -15.05
C VAL A 84 -15.16 0.30 -14.22
N LEU A 85 -15.17 1.54 -13.72
CA LEU A 85 -16.29 2.06 -12.93
C LEU A 85 -17.58 2.15 -13.76
N ASP A 86 -17.50 2.67 -14.97
CA ASP A 86 -18.64 2.77 -15.88
C ASP A 86 -19.17 1.37 -16.22
N TRP A 87 -18.29 0.43 -16.56
CA TRP A 87 -18.67 -0.95 -16.83
C TRP A 87 -19.33 -1.64 -15.63
N VAL A 88 -18.80 -1.46 -14.42
CA VAL A 88 -19.42 -2.02 -13.22
C VAL A 88 -20.76 -1.35 -12.92
N PHE A 89 -20.86 -0.03 -13.12
CA PHE A 89 -22.09 0.72 -12.87
C PHE A 89 -23.23 0.29 -13.80
N ASP A 90 -22.93 0.02 -15.08
CA ASP A 90 -23.89 -0.50 -16.05
C ASP A 90 -24.41 -1.91 -15.67
N LEU A 91 -23.57 -2.71 -15.01
CA LEU A 91 -23.95 -4.06 -14.54
C LEU A 91 -24.67 -4.03 -13.19
N ILE A 92 -24.23 -3.18 -12.27
CA ILE A 92 -24.67 -3.15 -10.87
C ILE A 92 -24.83 -1.69 -10.42
N GLN A 93 -26.04 -1.19 -10.56
CA GLN A 93 -26.39 0.18 -10.16
C GLN A 93 -26.55 0.35 -8.64
N ASP A 94 -26.77 -0.74 -7.88
CA ASP A 94 -26.85 -0.66 -6.41
C ASP A 94 -25.47 -0.24 -5.85
N PRO A 95 -25.37 0.94 -5.21
CA PRO A 95 -24.11 1.44 -4.68
C PRO A 95 -23.42 0.50 -3.70
N ARG A 96 -24.15 -0.36 -3.00
CA ARG A 96 -23.58 -1.32 -2.03
C ARG A 96 -22.69 -2.34 -2.72
N TYR A 97 -23.19 -2.95 -3.77
CA TYR A 97 -22.51 -4.05 -4.47
C TYR A 97 -21.59 -3.52 -5.59
N GLY A 98 -22.02 -2.47 -6.29
CA GLY A 98 -21.22 -1.85 -7.37
C GLY A 98 -19.93 -1.23 -6.84
N SER A 99 -20.00 -0.50 -5.71
CA SER A 99 -18.78 0.05 -5.07
C SER A 99 -17.88 -1.04 -4.51
N LEU A 100 -18.43 -2.10 -3.91
CA LEU A 100 -17.66 -3.21 -3.37
C LEU A 100 -16.89 -3.94 -4.48
N LEU A 101 -17.56 -4.24 -5.60
CA LEU A 101 -16.94 -4.89 -6.75
C LEU A 101 -15.88 -3.99 -7.39
N SER A 102 -16.21 -2.71 -7.61
CA SER A 102 -15.27 -1.73 -8.18
C SER A 102 -14.02 -1.57 -7.33
N ALA A 103 -14.21 -1.42 -6.01
CA ALA A 103 -13.09 -1.30 -5.08
C ALA A 103 -12.21 -2.56 -5.09
N THR A 104 -12.84 -3.74 -5.18
CA THR A 104 -12.13 -5.02 -5.28
C THR A 104 -11.31 -5.10 -6.57
N LEU A 105 -11.88 -4.75 -7.72
CA LEU A 105 -11.19 -4.84 -9.01
C LEU A 105 -10.01 -3.86 -9.10
N LEU A 106 -10.18 -2.64 -8.57
CA LEU A 106 -9.20 -1.58 -8.71
C LEU A 106 -8.11 -1.60 -7.62
N PHE A 107 -8.48 -1.81 -6.36
CA PHE A 107 -7.57 -1.56 -5.23
C PHE A 107 -7.08 -2.82 -4.53
N PHE A 108 -7.70 -3.99 -4.74
CA PHE A 108 -7.34 -5.19 -3.97
C PHE A 108 -5.88 -5.60 -4.20
N ILE A 109 -5.44 -5.71 -5.45
CA ILE A 109 -4.07 -6.11 -5.79
C ILE A 109 -3.01 -5.12 -5.26
N PRO A 110 -3.06 -3.80 -5.58
CA PRO A 110 -2.06 -2.87 -5.08
C PRO A 110 -2.02 -2.80 -3.55
N THR A 111 -3.18 -2.85 -2.89
CA THR A 111 -3.26 -2.82 -1.42
C THR A 111 -2.72 -4.11 -0.80
N THR A 112 -2.97 -5.29 -1.39
CA THR A 112 -2.37 -6.54 -0.94
C THR A 112 -0.85 -6.50 -1.03
N LEU A 113 -0.29 -6.04 -2.16
CA LEU A 113 1.16 -5.95 -2.33
C LEU A 113 1.79 -4.94 -1.36
N ALA A 114 1.16 -3.78 -1.17
CA ALA A 114 1.61 -2.81 -0.17
C ALA A 114 1.52 -3.37 1.26
N GLY A 115 0.47 -4.15 1.57
CA GLY A 115 0.32 -4.84 2.86
C GLY A 115 1.45 -5.83 3.16
N MET A 116 2.06 -6.44 2.14
CA MET A 116 3.18 -7.37 2.32
C MET A 116 4.43 -6.72 2.92
N VAL A 117 4.59 -5.40 2.77
CA VAL A 117 5.80 -4.65 3.15
C VAL A 117 6.08 -4.78 4.65
N SER A 118 5.07 -4.62 5.51
CA SER A 118 5.26 -4.59 6.98
C SER A 118 5.81 -5.90 7.55
N PRO A 119 5.15 -7.06 7.39
CA PRO A 119 5.68 -8.33 7.92
C PRO A 119 7.00 -8.74 7.26
N TYR A 120 7.19 -8.42 5.97
CA TYR A 120 8.45 -8.70 5.30
C TYR A 120 9.61 -7.88 5.88
N ALA A 121 9.38 -6.59 6.14
CA ALA A 121 10.35 -5.71 6.76
C ALA A 121 10.63 -6.10 8.22
N VAL A 122 9.63 -6.57 8.98
CA VAL A 122 9.85 -7.14 10.32
C VAL A 122 10.82 -8.31 10.25
N ARG A 123 10.60 -9.24 9.31
CA ARG A 123 11.49 -10.40 9.13
C ARG A 123 12.92 -10.02 8.77
N LEU A 124 13.11 -8.98 7.96
CA LEU A 124 14.45 -8.47 7.62
C LEU A 124 15.18 -7.82 8.80
N LEU A 125 14.44 -7.27 9.76
CA LEU A 125 15.01 -6.62 10.94
C LEU A 125 15.30 -7.63 12.06
N VAL A 126 14.62 -8.78 12.05
CA VAL A 126 14.69 -9.77 13.14
C VAL A 126 15.41 -11.01 12.65
N ASP A 127 16.71 -11.10 12.94
CA ASP A 127 17.51 -12.23 12.51
C ASP A 127 17.54 -13.39 13.52
N GLN A 128 17.40 -13.14 14.84
CA GLN A 128 17.18 -14.19 15.88
C GLN A 128 17.01 -13.72 17.36
N SER A 129 16.87 -12.43 17.66
CA SER A 129 17.13 -11.92 19.03
C SER A 129 15.89 -11.62 19.89
N GLN A 130 16.13 -11.54 21.22
CA GLN A 130 15.20 -11.07 22.25
C GLN A 130 14.59 -9.67 21.98
N LEU A 131 15.08 -8.95 20.97
CA LEU A 131 14.61 -7.62 20.55
C LEU A 131 13.52 -7.65 19.46
N SER A 132 13.04 -8.84 19.07
CA SER A 132 12.02 -9.00 18.01
C SER A 132 10.76 -8.16 18.25
N GLY A 133 10.28 -8.12 19.49
CA GLY A 133 9.13 -7.31 19.88
C GLY A 133 9.39 -5.80 19.79
N HIS A 134 10.58 -5.35 20.16
CA HIS A 134 10.95 -3.93 20.09
C HIS A 134 11.05 -3.44 18.64
N LEU A 135 11.72 -4.20 17.77
CA LEU A 135 11.87 -3.85 16.35
C LEU A 135 10.53 -3.90 15.62
N ALA A 136 9.68 -4.89 15.92
CA ALA A 136 8.32 -4.94 15.40
C ALA A 136 7.50 -3.72 15.89
N GLY A 137 7.62 -3.35 17.16
CA GLY A 137 6.96 -2.16 17.72
C GLY A 137 7.38 -0.87 17.04
N LEU A 138 8.68 -0.64 16.84
CA LEU A 138 9.19 0.52 16.09
C LEU A 138 8.70 0.54 14.64
N LEU A 139 8.66 -0.63 13.99
CA LEU A 139 8.16 -0.74 12.63
C LEU A 139 6.67 -0.38 12.54
N TYR A 140 5.84 -0.89 13.45
CA TYR A 140 4.43 -0.53 13.53
C TYR A 140 4.23 0.94 13.87
N PHE A 141 5.03 1.51 14.78
CA PHE A 141 5.01 2.96 15.05
C PHE A 141 5.26 3.76 13.78
N CYS A 142 6.34 3.47 13.04
CA CYS A 142 6.63 4.16 11.79
C CYS A 142 5.53 3.99 10.75
N SER A 143 4.99 2.77 10.61
CA SER A 143 3.89 2.46 9.67
C SER A 143 2.64 3.25 10.01
N THR A 144 2.19 3.19 11.27
CA THR A 144 0.97 3.87 11.73
C THR A 144 1.12 5.39 11.69
N PHE A 145 2.29 5.92 12.04
CA PHE A 145 2.55 7.35 11.91
C PHE A 145 2.51 7.79 10.43
N GLY A 146 3.10 6.99 9.54
CA GLY A 146 3.01 7.21 8.10
C GLY A 146 1.58 7.15 7.58
N SER A 147 0.78 6.18 8.03
CA SER A 147 -0.65 6.09 7.74
C SER A 147 -1.41 7.33 8.21
N ALA A 148 -1.20 7.78 9.45
CA ALA A 148 -1.84 8.99 9.96
C ALA A 148 -1.45 10.23 9.14
N ALA A 149 -0.17 10.38 8.79
CA ALA A 149 0.31 11.44 7.92
C ALA A 149 -0.30 11.34 6.51
N GLY A 150 -0.43 10.14 5.95
CA GLY A 150 -1.07 9.89 4.66
C GLY A 150 -2.53 10.27 4.66
N THR A 151 -3.27 9.86 5.68
CA THR A 151 -4.68 10.23 5.86
C THR A 151 -4.86 11.74 5.97
N LEU A 152 -4.10 12.42 6.85
CA LEU A 152 -4.22 13.86 7.06
C LEU A 152 -3.77 14.66 5.84
N LEU A 153 -2.59 14.37 5.29
CA LEU A 153 -2.07 15.11 4.15
C LEU A 153 -2.95 14.90 2.92
N THR A 154 -3.44 13.69 2.68
CA THR A 154 -4.32 13.44 1.54
C THR A 154 -5.67 14.14 1.69
N SER A 155 -6.33 13.99 2.84
CA SER A 155 -7.66 14.57 3.05
C SER A 155 -7.67 16.09 3.15
N PHE A 156 -6.63 16.71 3.74
CA PHE A 156 -6.63 18.15 4.03
C PHE A 156 -5.80 18.98 3.06
N TYR A 157 -4.79 18.42 2.39
CA TYR A 157 -3.87 19.21 1.58
C TYR A 157 -3.78 18.71 0.14
N LEU A 158 -3.44 17.43 -0.08
CA LEU A 158 -3.16 16.95 -1.44
C LEU A 158 -4.37 17.11 -2.36
N VAL A 159 -5.57 16.77 -1.89
CA VAL A 159 -6.79 16.89 -2.70
C VAL A 159 -7.27 18.35 -2.84
N LEU A 160 -6.73 19.30 -2.07
CA LEU A 160 -7.00 20.72 -2.29
C LEU A 160 -6.14 21.32 -3.41
N TYR A 161 -4.90 20.85 -3.55
CA TYR A 161 -3.93 21.43 -4.47
C TYR A 161 -3.71 20.63 -5.75
N PHE A 162 -4.07 19.35 -5.76
CA PHE A 162 -3.77 18.43 -6.85
C PHE A 162 -4.99 17.62 -7.25
N GLU A 163 -5.04 17.28 -8.54
CA GLU A 163 -6.00 16.34 -9.08
C GLU A 163 -5.71 14.91 -8.61
N ILE A 164 -6.74 14.07 -8.54
CA ILE A 164 -6.62 12.67 -8.08
C ILE A 164 -5.50 11.93 -8.84
N ASN A 165 -5.45 12.09 -10.17
CA ASN A 165 -4.43 11.47 -11.02
C ASN A 165 -3.02 11.98 -10.73
N GLN A 166 -2.86 13.27 -10.37
CA GLN A 166 -1.56 13.82 -10.00
C GLN A 166 -1.08 13.25 -8.66
N ILE A 167 -1.99 13.12 -7.69
CA ILE A 167 -1.68 12.51 -6.39
C ILE A 167 -1.27 11.06 -6.57
N LEU A 168 -2.06 10.27 -7.31
CA LEU A 168 -1.74 8.86 -7.60
C LEU A 168 -0.39 8.73 -8.33
N THR A 169 -0.12 9.58 -9.33
CA THR A 169 1.18 9.59 -10.02
C THR A 169 2.32 9.87 -9.06
N GLY A 170 2.16 10.84 -8.15
CA GLY A 170 3.16 11.17 -7.15
C GLY A 170 3.42 10.02 -6.17
N LEU A 171 2.35 9.38 -5.68
CA LEU A 171 2.43 8.21 -4.80
C LEU A 171 3.16 7.04 -5.48
N ILE A 172 2.82 6.75 -6.73
CA ILE A 172 3.47 5.70 -7.53
C ILE A 172 4.93 6.06 -7.77
N GLY A 173 5.21 7.29 -8.21
CA GLY A 173 6.55 7.78 -8.51
C GLY A 173 7.48 7.70 -7.29
N ILE A 174 7.03 8.16 -6.12
CA ILE A 174 7.81 8.08 -4.88
C ILE A 174 8.03 6.61 -4.47
N SER A 175 7.02 5.75 -4.60
CA SER A 175 7.15 4.32 -4.29
C SER A 175 8.17 3.63 -5.21
N LEU A 176 8.14 3.93 -6.51
CA LEU A 176 9.12 3.43 -7.48
C LEU A 176 10.52 3.95 -7.17
N LEU A 177 10.66 5.24 -6.87
CA LEU A 177 11.95 5.84 -6.49
C LEU A 177 12.52 5.18 -5.23
N LEU A 178 11.73 5.01 -4.18
CA LEU A 178 12.17 4.33 -2.95
C LEU A 178 12.54 2.87 -3.21
N GLY A 179 11.80 2.18 -4.08
CA GLY A 179 12.10 0.81 -4.51
C GLY A 179 13.42 0.73 -5.28
N LEU A 180 13.65 1.62 -6.24
CA LEU A 180 14.91 1.65 -6.99
C LEU A 180 16.08 2.01 -6.06
N LEU A 181 15.92 3.05 -5.24
CA LEU A 181 16.89 3.47 -4.23
C LEU A 181 17.14 2.44 -3.14
N THR A 182 16.37 1.36 -3.03
CA THR A 182 16.67 0.26 -2.10
C THR A 182 17.33 -0.93 -2.80
N ILE A 183 17.21 -1.03 -4.13
CA ILE A 183 17.97 -1.97 -4.96
C ILE A 183 19.40 -1.49 -5.20
N PHE A 184 19.60 -0.18 -5.38
CA PHE A 184 20.87 0.41 -5.82
C PHE A 184 21.93 0.74 -4.74
N PRO A 185 21.67 0.83 -3.41
CA PRO A 185 22.74 1.06 -2.45
C PRO A 185 23.34 -0.26 -1.98
N GLY A 186 24.53 -0.53 -2.50
CA GLY A 186 25.63 -0.92 -1.63
C GLY A 186 25.87 -2.41 -1.49
N ASN A 187 26.82 -2.86 -2.28
CA ASN A 187 27.82 -3.88 -1.98
C ASN A 187 28.48 -3.70 -0.58
N SER A 188 27.72 -3.77 0.53
CA SER A 188 28.26 -3.91 1.88
C SER A 188 28.41 -5.40 2.23
N LYS A 189 29.24 -6.07 1.43
CA LYS A 189 30.06 -7.16 1.95
C LYS A 189 31.16 -6.50 2.79
N ASN A 190 30.95 -6.29 4.10
CA ASN A 190 32.01 -6.21 5.12
C ASN A 190 31.45 -5.95 6.54
N ALA A 191 30.57 -6.82 7.04
CA ALA A 191 30.35 -6.95 8.48
C ALA A 191 30.47 -8.42 8.96
N SER A 192 31.16 -9.26 8.18
CA SER A 192 31.57 -10.60 8.57
C SER A 192 33.09 -10.64 8.75
N ARG A 193 33.62 -10.00 9.80
CA ARG A 193 34.95 -10.23 10.44
C ARG A 193 35.29 -9.05 11.36
N GLN A 194 35.09 -9.24 12.66
CA GLN A 194 35.54 -8.47 13.85
C GLN A 194 34.35 -8.47 14.81
N SER A 195 34.13 -9.48 15.65
CA SER A 195 34.96 -9.96 16.76
C SER A 195 34.69 -11.48 16.95
N VAL A 196 35.63 -12.39 16.67
CA VAL A 196 36.61 -12.94 17.63
C VAL A 196 36.39 -12.49 19.07
#